data_AF-A0A936Q822-F1
#
_entry.id   AF-A0A936Q822-F1
#
_cell.length_a   1.000
_cell.length_b   1.000
_cell.length_c   1.000
_cell.angle_alpha   90.00
_cell.angle_beta   90.00
_cell.angle_gamma   90.00
#
_symmetry.space_group_name_H-M   'P 1'
#
loop_
_entity.id
_entity.type
_entity.pdbx_description
1 polymer ?
#
loop_
_entity_poly.entity_id
_entity_poly.type
_entity_poly.pdbx_seq_one_letter_code
_entity_poly.pdbx_strand_id
1 'polypeptide(L)' 'AGLPPAWTLARPLAPIEAWSAAYRPTKRTALLITPRLSNLCSKAWIWRQYDRSVRTNTVIGLPGDAAVHCA' A
#
# COMPACT_ATOMS: atom_id res chain seq x y z
N ALA A 1 -32.57 10.70 -11.94
CA ALA A 1 -31.37 10.53 -11.08
C ALA A 1 -30.65 9.27 -11.54
N GLY A 2 -29.45 9.41 -12.10
CA GLY A 2 -28.72 8.28 -12.71
C GLY A 2 -28.08 7.38 -11.64
N LEU A 3 -28.03 6.08 -11.90
CA LEU A 3 -27.29 5.13 -11.08
C LEU A 3 -25.81 5.54 -11.03
N PRO A 4 -25.15 5.44 -9.86
CA PRO A 4 -23.72 5.70 -9.78
C PRO A 4 -22.96 4.71 -10.69
N PRO A 5 -21.85 5.15 -11.31
CA PRO A 5 -21.06 4.27 -12.16
C PRO A 5 -20.54 3.08 -11.36
N ALA A 6 -20.40 1.91 -12.01
CA ALA A 6 -20.15 0.62 -11.37
C ALA A 6 -18.88 0.53 -10.48
N TRP A 7 -17.98 1.51 -10.57
CA TRP A 7 -16.77 1.62 -9.76
C TRP A 7 -16.98 2.42 -8.45
N THR A 8 -18.18 2.97 -8.23
CA THR A 8 -18.51 3.69 -7.00
C THR A 8 -18.92 2.68 -5.93
N LEU A 9 -18.18 2.64 -4.83
CA LEU A 9 -18.60 1.87 -3.66
C LEU A 9 -19.94 2.38 -3.18
N ALA A 10 -20.93 1.48 -3.05
CA ALA A 10 -22.25 1.81 -2.52
C ALA A 10 -22.21 2.36 -1.08
N ARG A 11 -21.15 2.02 -0.33
CA ARG A 11 -20.85 2.53 1.00
C ARG A 11 -19.33 2.61 1.19
N PRO A 12 -18.79 3.66 1.85
CA PRO A 12 -17.40 3.69 2.25
C PRO A 12 -17.02 2.43 3.04
N LEU A 13 -15.84 1.88 2.76
CA LEU A 13 -15.30 0.80 3.57
C LEU A 13 -15.10 1.32 5.00
N ALA A 14 -15.51 0.53 5.98
CA ALA A 14 -15.21 0.84 7.37
C ALA A 14 -13.69 0.96 7.53
N PRO A 15 -13.17 1.93 8.31
CA PRO A 15 -11.76 1.98 8.63
C PRO A 15 -11.34 0.63 9.18
N ILE A 16 -10.30 0.03 8.58
CA ILE A 16 -9.62 -1.11 9.19
C ILE A 16 -9.15 -0.61 10.56
N GLU A 17 -9.58 -1.30 11.61
CA GLU A 17 -9.49 -0.87 13.00
C GLU A 17 -8.14 -0.21 13.33
N ALA A 18 -8.20 0.94 13.99
CA ALA A 18 -7.01 1.64 14.42
C ALA A 18 -6.23 0.77 15.41
N TRP A 19 -4.96 0.53 15.13
CA TRP A 19 -4.03 -0.12 16.06
C TRP A 19 -4.15 0.53 17.45
N SER A 20 -4.44 -0.26 18.48
CA SER A 20 -4.55 0.26 19.84
C SER A 20 -3.16 0.52 20.44
N ALA A 21 -2.90 1.76 20.86
CA ALA A 21 -1.62 2.18 21.42
C ALA A 21 -1.31 1.60 22.82
N ALA A 22 -2.19 0.75 23.36
CA ALA A 22 -2.06 0.17 24.69
C ALA A 22 -0.93 -0.88 24.78
N TYR A 23 -0.63 -1.57 23.68
CA TYR A 23 0.45 -2.55 23.62
C TYR A 23 1.77 -1.86 23.25
N ARG A 24 2.71 -1.80 24.20
CA ARG A 24 4.08 -1.29 23.99
C ARG A 24 5.09 -2.45 24.04
N PRO A 25 5.39 -3.11 22.90
CA PRO A 25 6.38 -4.17 22.86
C PRO A 25 7.79 -3.63 23.11
N THR A 26 8.66 -4.45 23.70
CA THR A 26 10.11 -4.21 23.72
C THR A 26 10.63 -3.97 22.29
N LYS A 27 11.69 -3.17 22.12
CA LYS A 27 12.27 -2.85 20.80
C LYS A 27 12.46 -4.09 19.90
N ARG A 28 12.90 -5.21 20.48
CA ARG A 28 13.11 -6.47 19.75
C ARG A 28 11.80 -7.09 19.26
N THR A 29 10.76 -7.14 20.10
CA THR A 29 9.46 -7.69 19.71
C THR A 29 8.74 -6.76 18.74
N ALA A 30 8.88 -5.44 18.89
CA ALA A 30 8.38 -4.46 17.94
C ALA A 30 8.94 -4.72 16.54
N LEU A 31 10.26 -4.82 16.40
CA LEU A 31 10.92 -5.04 15.11
C LEU A 31 10.49 -6.35 14.42
N LEU A 32 10.12 -7.38 15.18
CA LEU A 32 9.65 -8.66 14.63
C LEU A 32 8.16 -8.62 14.23
N ILE A 33 7.34 -7.81 14.90
CA ILE A 33 5.89 -7.72 14.65
C ILE A 33 5.58 -6.70 13.55
N THR A 34 6.26 -5.55 13.55
CA THR A 34 6.04 -4.45 12.59
C THR A 34 6.02 -4.89 11.12
N PRO A 35 6.97 -5.70 10.60
CA PRO A 35 6.95 -6.11 9.19
C PRO A 35 5.82 -7.09 8.84
N ARG A 36 5.08 -7.62 9.83
CA ARG A 36 3.89 -8.46 9.62
C ARG A 36 2.60 -7.62 9.53
N LEU A 37 2.65 -6.35 9.89
CA LEU A 37 1.50 -5.45 9.78
C LEU A 37 1.23 -5.12 8.31
N SER A 38 -0.03 -5.18 7.90
CA SER A 38 -0.46 -5.00 6.50
C SER A 38 -0.12 -3.61 5.92
N ASN A 39 0.03 -2.60 6.77
CA ASN A 39 0.39 -1.24 6.38
C ASN A 39 1.91 -1.03 6.23
N LEU A 40 2.74 -1.84 6.90
CA LEU A 40 4.20 -1.68 6.94
C LEU A 40 4.95 -2.84 6.26
N CYS A 41 4.26 -3.92 5.92
CA CYS A 41 4.84 -5.03 5.20
C CYS A 41 5.18 -4.67 3.75
N SER A 42 6.09 -5.45 3.16
CA SER A 42 6.43 -5.30 1.74
C SER A 42 5.22 -5.50 0.84
N LYS A 43 4.95 -4.52 -0.01
CA LYS A 43 3.87 -4.56 -1.02
C LYS A 43 4.32 -5.18 -2.34
N ALA A 44 5.47 -5.87 -2.37
CA ALA A 44 6.05 -6.45 -3.59
C ALA A 44 5.08 -7.34 -4.37
N TRP A 45 4.15 -8.02 -3.70
CA TRP A 45 3.15 -8.85 -4.38
C TRP A 45 2.19 -8.03 -5.25
N ILE A 46 1.74 -6.88 -4.76
CA ILE A 46 0.84 -5.96 -5.47
C ILE A 46 1.55 -5.45 -6.73
N TRP A 47 2.81 -5.05 -6.58
CA TRP A 47 3.59 -4.49 -7.68
C TRP A 47 3.94 -5.50 -8.78
N ARG A 48 3.88 -6.80 -8.51
CA ARG A 48 4.04 -7.83 -9.55
C ARG A 48 2.80 -8.00 -10.43
N GLN A 49 1.65 -7.48 -10.00
CA GLN A 49 0.41 -7.59 -10.78
C GLN A 49 0.35 -6.59 -11.93
N TYR A 50 1.17 -5.53 -11.90
CA TYR A 50 1.15 -4.45 -12.88
C TYR A 50 2.47 -4.38 -13.64
N ASP A 51 2.39 -4.09 -14.93
CA ASP A 51 3.58 -3.72 -15.70
C ASP A 51 4.12 -2.37 -15.19
N ARG A 52 5.43 -2.32 -14.96
CA ARG A 52 6.13 -1.19 -14.31
C ARG A 52 6.89 -0.31 -15.30
N SER A 53 6.99 -0.75 -16.55
CA SER A 53 7.78 -0.11 -17.59
C SER A 53 6.99 0.05 -18.88
N VAL A 54 5.80 0.64 -18.81
CA VAL A 54 5.08 1.05 -20.01
C VAL A 54 5.86 2.20 -20.65
N ARG A 55 6.25 2.05 -21.92
CA ARG A 55 7.07 3.01 -22.73
C ARG A 55 8.54 3.15 -22.32
N THR A 56 9.13 2.25 -21.53
CA THR A 56 10.57 2.25 -21.17
C THR A 56 11.12 3.54 -20.50
N ASN A 57 10.28 4.55 -20.22
CA ASN A 57 10.71 5.83 -19.64
C ASN A 57 10.76 5.83 -18.10
N THR A 58 10.51 4.70 -17.44
CA THR A 58 10.63 4.59 -15.98
C THR A 58 12.10 4.55 -15.58
N VAL A 59 12.60 5.60 -14.94
CA VAL A 59 14.00 5.71 -14.47
C VAL A 59 14.17 5.11 -13.07
N ILE A 60 13.18 5.30 -12.20
CA ILE A 60 13.15 4.73 -10.85
C ILE A 60 11.83 3.96 -10.69
N GLY A 61 11.93 2.63 -10.61
CA GLY A 61 10.82 1.76 -10.23
C GLY A 61 10.69 1.62 -8.70
N LEU A 62 9.55 1.09 -8.23
CA LEU A 62 9.39 0.74 -6.82
C LEU A 62 10.46 -0.30 -6.42
N PRO A 63 11.21 -0.12 -5.31
CA PRO A 63 10.79 0.38 -3.98
C PRO A 63 11.23 1.81 -3.60
N GLY A 64 11.52 2.68 -4.57
CA GLY A 64 11.86 4.08 -4.29
C GLY A 64 10.74 4.86 -3.59
N ASP A 65 11.09 5.97 -2.92
CA ASP A 65 10.14 6.86 -2.23
C ASP A 65 9.13 7.49 -3.19
N ALA A 66 9.54 7.69 -4.44
CA ALA A 66 8.69 8.12 -5.54
C ALA A 66 9.07 7.42 -6.85
N ALA A 67 8.08 7.16 -7.71
CA ALA A 67 8.32 6.73 -9.08
C ALA A 67 8.79 7.92 -9.93
N VAL A 68 9.80 7.72 -10.76
CA VAL A 68 10.33 8.76 -11.66
C VAL A 68 10.23 8.30 -13.11
N HIS A 69 9.65 9.16 -13.94
CA HIS A 69 9.56 8.97 -15.38
C HIS A 69 10.31 10.09 -16.10
N CYS A 70 11.09 9.74 -17.12
CA CYS A 70 11.64 10.71 -18.06
C CYS A 70 10.51 11.22 -18.97
N ALA A 71 10.38 12.54 -19.05
CA ALA A 71 9.53 13.23 -20.03
C ALA A 71 10.04 13.00 -21.46
#